data_AF-A0A6V7J162-F1
#
_entry.id   AF-A0A6V7J162-F1
#
_cell.length_a   1.000
_cell.length_b   1.000
_cell.length_c   1.000
_cell.angle_alpha   90.00
_cell.angle_beta   90.00
_cell.angle_gamma   90.00
#
_symmetry.space_group_name_H-M   'P 1'
#
loop_
_entity.id
_entity.type
_entity.pdbx_description
1 polymer ?
#
loop_
_entity_poly.entity_id
_entity_poly.type
_entity_poly.pdbx_seq_one_letter_code
_entity_poly.pdbx_strand_id
1 'polypeptide(L)' 'KINQAGMEPFRSVINENGGWPLITIGQEWEAKNLTWQKIHTNLMKTGIAEGLFSISVGTDPKNSTYNRLG' A
#
# COMPACT_ATOMS: atom_id res chain seq x y z
N LYS A 1 -1.37 -3.44 -24.77
CA LYS A 1 -0.62 -2.16 -24.69
C LYS A 1 -0.07 -1.95 -23.27
N ILE A 2 0.83 -2.81 -22.81
CA ILE A 2 1.41 -2.71 -21.45
C ILE A 2 2.70 -1.86 -21.48
N ASN A 3 3.42 -1.89 -22.61
CA ASN A 3 4.72 -1.25 -22.77
C ASN A 3 4.71 0.29 -23.00
N GLN A 4 3.55 0.91 -23.28
CA GLN A 4 3.50 2.34 -23.58
C GLN A 4 3.58 3.23 -22.33
N ALA A 5 3.11 2.75 -21.17
CA ALA A 5 3.13 3.52 -19.93
C ALA A 5 4.43 3.34 -19.12
N GLY A 6 5.21 2.29 -19.42
CA GLY A 6 6.44 2.00 -18.68
C GLY A 6 6.22 1.91 -17.17
N MET A 7 7.07 2.60 -16.40
CA MET A 7 7.02 2.67 -14.94
C MET A 7 6.18 3.83 -14.39
N GLU A 8 5.58 4.67 -15.24
CA GLU A 8 4.85 5.86 -14.79
C GLU A 8 3.68 5.56 -13.84
N PRO A 9 2.86 4.51 -14.06
CA PRO A 9 1.81 4.14 -13.10
C PRO A 9 2.38 3.78 -11.72
N PHE A 10 3.51 3.08 -11.69
CA PHE A 10 4.17 2.70 -10.44
C PHE A 10 4.75 3.92 -9.73
N ARG A 11 5.39 4.84 -10.47
CA ARG A 11 5.90 6.11 -9.92
C ARG A 11 4.78 6.98 -9.34
N SER A 12 3.62 7.05 -10.00
CA SER A 12 2.46 7.79 -9.48
C SER A 12 2.02 7.23 -8.13
N VAL A 13 1.82 5.91 -8.04
CA VAL A 13 1.41 5.25 -6.79
C VAL A 13 2.44 5.46 -5.68
N ILE A 14 3.73 5.37 -5.97
CA ILE A 14 4.79 5.61 -4.97
C ILE A 14 4.77 7.07 -4.50
N ASN A 15 4.69 8.05 -5.40
CA ASN A 15 4.69 9.46 -5.05
C ASN A 15 3.44 9.88 -4.26
N GLU A 16 2.26 9.35 -4.61
CA GLU A 16 1.01 9.57 -3.87
C GLU A 16 1.05 9.03 -2.43
N ASN A 17 1.93 8.05 -2.16
CA ASN A 17 2.09 7.39 -0.87
C ASN A 17 3.34 7.84 -0.08
N GLY A 18 3.91 9.00 -0.43
CA GLY A 18 5.04 9.58 0.29
C GLY A 18 6.41 9.26 -0.27
N GLY A 19 6.48 8.70 -1.48
CA GLY A 19 7.73 8.39 -2.15
C GLY A 19 8.41 7.13 -1.61
N TRP A 20 9.60 6.82 -2.15
CA TRP A 20 10.40 5.69 -1.71
C TRP A 20 11.83 6.16 -1.42
N PRO A 21 12.28 6.13 -0.14
CA PRO A 21 13.58 6.65 0.28
C PRO A 21 14.78 6.19 -0.56
N LEU A 22 14.74 4.97 -1.10
CA LEU A 22 15.85 4.39 -1.89
C LEU A 22 16.07 5.09 -3.23
N ILE A 23 15.04 5.69 -3.82
CA ILE A 23 15.11 6.37 -5.12
C ILE A 23 14.99 7.89 -4.99
N THR A 24 14.56 8.39 -3.84
CA THR A 24 14.58 9.81 -3.50
C THR A 24 15.97 10.22 -3.03
N ILE A 25 16.96 10.18 -3.94
CA ILE A 25 18.33 10.61 -3.67
C ILE A 25 18.46 12.08 -4.10
N GLY A 26 18.72 12.99 -3.16
CA GLY A 26 19.00 14.41 -3.44
C GLY A 26 17.89 15.41 -3.09
N GLN A 27 16.67 14.94 -2.82
CA GLN A 27 15.64 15.69 -2.08
C GLN A 27 15.48 15.04 -0.71
N GLU A 28 15.37 15.84 0.36
CA GLU A 28 15.05 15.29 1.67
C GLU A 28 13.72 14.53 1.57
N TRP A 29 13.75 13.23 1.85
CA TRP A 29 12.55 12.45 1.96
C TRP A 29 11.78 12.90 3.20
N GLU A 30 10.67 13.61 3.01
CA GLU A 30 9.92 14.24 4.10
C GLU A 30 9.02 13.25 4.85
N ALA A 31 9.61 12.55 5.81
CA ALA A 31 8.87 11.63 6.68
C ALA A 31 7.90 12.31 7.66
N LYS A 32 8.05 13.62 7.91
CA LYS A 32 7.38 14.33 9.03
C LYS A 32 5.84 14.27 9.00
N ASN A 33 5.25 14.14 7.81
CA ASN A 33 3.79 14.07 7.64
C ASN A 33 3.29 12.68 7.21
N LEU A 34 4.19 11.68 7.21
CA LEU A 34 3.89 10.32 6.81
C LEU A 34 3.66 9.45 8.03
N THR A 35 2.45 8.91 8.14
CA THR A 35 2.15 7.85 9.11
C THR A 35 2.06 6.52 8.39
N TRP A 36 2.63 5.47 9.01
CA TRP A 36 2.59 4.14 8.41
C TRP A 36 1.14 3.67 8.18
N GLN A 37 0.20 4.07 9.06
CA GLN A 37 -1.22 3.73 8.92
C GLN A 37 -1.81 4.29 7.61
N LYS A 38 -1.47 5.53 7.26
CA LYS A 38 -1.98 6.20 6.06
C LYS A 38 -1.41 5.55 4.80
N ILE A 39 -0.10 5.29 4.78
CA ILE A 39 0.59 4.61 3.67
C ILE A 39 -0.01 3.21 3.48
N HIS A 40 -0.10 2.43 4.55
CA HIS A 40 -0.63 1.07 4.51
C HIS A 40 -2.09 1.04 4.03
N THR A 41 -2.95 1.92 4.55
CA THR A 41 -4.36 2.01 4.15
C THR A 41 -4.52 2.35 2.67
N ASN A 42 -3.70 3.26 2.14
CA ASN A 42 -3.77 3.67 0.74
C ASN A 42 -3.25 2.58 -0.20
N LEU A 43 -2.16 1.89 0.16
CA LEU A 43 -1.64 0.75 -0.62
C LEU A 43 -2.62 -0.42 -0.64
N MET A 44 -3.29 -0.71 0.47
CA MET A 44 -4.35 -1.73 0.50
C MET A 44 -5.49 -1.41 -0.49
N LYS A 45 -5.82 -0.13 -0.70
CA LYS A 45 -6.85 0.27 -1.69
C LYS A 45 -6.41 0.06 -3.14
N THR A 46 -5.11 0.07 -3.42
CA THR A 46 -4.57 -0.14 -4.77
C THR A 46 -4.35 -1.61 -5.10
N GLY A 47 -4.67 -2.53 -4.17
CA GLY A 47 -4.42 -3.96 -4.31
C GLY A 47 -2.93 -4.33 -4.12
N ILE A 48 -2.08 -3.37 -3.78
CA ILE A 48 -0.70 -3.60 -3.37
C ILE A 48 -0.73 -3.94 -1.88
N ALA A 49 -0.94 -5.22 -1.58
CA ALA A 49 -1.18 -5.67 -0.23
C ALA A 49 0.11 -6.08 0.50
N GLU A 50 0.04 -6.03 1.84
CA GLU A 50 0.90 -6.73 2.81
C GLU A 50 2.34 -6.21 3.04
N GLY A 51 2.56 -4.89 3.03
CA GLY A 51 3.87 -4.33 3.41
C GLY A 51 4.24 -4.48 4.89
N LEU A 52 3.26 -4.58 5.80
CA LEU A 52 3.48 -4.66 7.26
C LEU A 52 2.65 -5.76 7.92
N PHE A 53 1.37 -5.83 7.59
CA PHE A 53 0.45 -6.91 7.97
C PHE A 53 -0.59 -7.08 6.87
N SER A 54 -1.27 -8.22 6.89
CA SER A 54 -2.46 -8.45 6.07
C SER A 54 -3.70 -8.20 6.92
N ILE A 55 -4.71 -7.56 6.34
CA ILE A 55 -6.07 -7.58 6.89
C ILE A 55 -6.93 -8.26 5.85
N SER A 56 -7.58 -9.34 6.26
CA SER A 56 -8.51 -10.07 5.42
C SER A 56 -9.87 -10.20 6.09
N VAL A 57 -10.92 -10.38 5.30
CA VAL A 57 -12.25 -10.75 5.79
C VAL A 57 -12.51 -12.17 5.32
N GLY A 58 -12.69 -13.08 6.27
CA GLY A 58 -12.93 -14.49 5.99
C GLY A 58 -14.03 -15.06 6.87
N THR A 59 -14.53 -16.24 6.48
CA THR A 59 -15.49 -17.00 7.30
C THR A 59 -14.84 -17.38 8.63
N ASP A 60 -15.57 -17.17 9.73
CA ASP A 60 -15.07 -17.52 11.06
C ASP A 60 -14.94 -19.05 11.20
N PRO A 61 -13.73 -19.57 11.47
CA PRO A 61 -13.51 -21.01 11.59
C PRO A 61 -14.27 -21.64 12.77
N LYS A 62 -14.70 -20.84 13.74
CA LYS A 62 -15.50 -21.28 14.90
C LYS A 62 -17.00 -21.08 14.68
N ASN A 63 -17.41 -20.29 13.68
CA ASN A 63 -18.81 -20.09 13.33
C ASN A 63 -18.95 -19.66 11.86
N SER A 64 -19.29 -20.61 10.99
CA SER A 64 -19.40 -20.38 9.55
C SER A 64 -20.54 -19.46 9.10
N THR A 65 -21.36 -18.97 10.03
CA THR A 65 -22.46 -18.02 9.73
C THR A 65 -21.96 -16.58 9.67
N TYR A 66 -20.81 -16.29 10.29
CA TYR A 66 -20.26 -14.94 10.37
C TYR A 66 -18.92 -14.84 9.66
N ASN A 67 -18.66 -13.65 9.11
CA ASN A 67 -17.34 -13.26 8.65
C ASN A 67 -16.62 -12.48 9.74
N ARG A 68 -15.29 -12.60 9.81
CA ARG A 68 -14.43 -11.88 10.76
C ARG A 68 -13.18 -11.36 10.08
N LEU A 69 -12.57 -10.37 10.73
CA LEU A 69 -11.23 -9.91 10.40
C LEU A 69 -10.21 -10.97 10.82
N GLY A 70 -9.28 -11.28 9.93
CA GLY A 70 -8.14 -12.17 10.13
C GLY A 70 -6.85 -11.49 9.74
#